data_AF-A0A662CR75-F1
#
_entry.id   AF-A0A662CR75-F1
#
_cell.length_a   1.000
_cell.length_b   1.000
_cell.length_c   1.000
_cell.angle_alpha   90.00
_cell.angle_beta   90.00
_cell.angle_gamma   90.00
#
_symmetry.space_group_name_H-M   'P 1'
#
loop_
_entity.id
_entity.type
_entity.pdbx_description
1 polymer ?
#
loop_
_entity_poly.entity_id
_entity_poly.type
_entity_poly.pdbx_seq_one_letter_code
_entity_poly.pdbx_strand_id
1 'polypeptide(L)'
;MLESYFQHVKEREALGIPPLPLTPEWTAEVCQLLENPPAGQEEMLLDLLKNRVAPGVDPASKVKAEWLTKIANKEKSSPIISPPEAVFLLGTMLGGYNVEPLISLLSSTDDEIRQAAIKALSQTILVYGAYDKVKELSQSNQAAATVLKAWAEAEWFKERPPFPEKLTCKVFRVDGEVNTDDLSPAKHAWSRPDIPLHALSMGETRFPGGIETIKKFRDEGYQVAFVADVVGTGSSRKSATNSLLWHIGQDIPYIPNKRRGGVVIGGLIAPIFF
;
A
#
# COMPACT_ATOMS: atom_id res chain seq x y z
N MET A 1 -16.33 -17.47 7.92
CA MET A 1 -16.49 -16.13 7.33
C MET A 1 -15.30 -15.84 6.38
N LEU A 2 -14.16 -16.53 6.55
CA LEU A 2 -13.01 -16.49 5.63
C LEU A 2 -13.20 -17.39 4.41
N GLU A 3 -14.09 -18.38 4.52
CA GLU A 3 -14.54 -19.18 3.38
C GLU A 3 -15.11 -18.32 2.24
N SER A 4 -15.90 -17.28 2.58
CA SER A 4 -16.41 -16.34 1.57
C SER A 4 -15.30 -15.48 0.97
N TYR A 5 -14.24 -15.20 1.72
CA TYR A 5 -13.04 -14.56 1.18
C TYR A 5 -12.34 -15.48 0.15
N PHE A 6 -12.16 -16.76 0.44
CA PHE A 6 -11.54 -17.70 -0.51
C PHE A 6 -12.41 -17.95 -1.74
N GLN A 7 -13.73 -17.90 -1.61
CA GLN A 7 -14.63 -17.92 -2.75
C GLN A 7 -14.44 -16.67 -3.62
N HIS A 8 -14.35 -15.49 -3.01
CA HIS A 8 -14.04 -14.23 -3.69
C HIS A 8 -12.67 -14.25 -4.39
N VAL A 9 -11.66 -14.89 -3.78
CA VAL A 9 -10.35 -15.09 -4.41
C VAL A 9 -10.51 -15.85 -5.73
N LYS A 10 -11.23 -16.98 -5.74
CA LYS A 10 -11.45 -17.78 -6.95
C LYS A 10 -12.19 -17.01 -8.05
N GLU A 11 -13.20 -16.23 -7.67
CA GLU A 11 -13.96 -15.38 -8.62
C GLU A 11 -13.07 -14.33 -9.27
N ARG A 12 -12.12 -13.78 -8.51
CA ARG A 12 -11.17 -12.76 -8.97
C ARG A 12 -10.04 -13.33 -9.81
N GLU A 13 -9.55 -14.51 -9.45
CA GLU A 13 -8.57 -15.26 -10.23
C GLU A 13 -9.09 -15.59 -11.64
N ALA A 14 -10.38 -15.90 -11.78
CA ALA A 14 -11.01 -16.10 -13.09
C ALA A 14 -10.97 -14.85 -14.00
N LEU A 15 -10.81 -13.66 -13.41
CA LEU A 15 -10.62 -12.39 -14.12
C LEU A 15 -9.15 -11.98 -14.24
N GLY A 16 -8.21 -12.76 -13.68
CA GLY A 16 -6.78 -12.45 -13.68
C GLY A 16 -6.38 -11.27 -12.78
N ILE A 17 -7.18 -10.96 -11.75
CA ILE A 17 -6.94 -9.85 -10.81
C ILE A 17 -6.88 -10.33 -9.36
N PRO A 18 -6.18 -9.63 -8.44
CA PRO A 18 -6.17 -9.97 -7.02
C PRO A 18 -7.55 -9.76 -6.36
N PRO A 19 -7.79 -10.43 -5.21
CA PRO A 19 -8.98 -10.18 -4.41
C PRO A 19 -9.04 -8.73 -3.91
N LEU A 20 -10.22 -8.33 -3.43
CA LEU A 20 -10.35 -7.06 -2.72
C LEU A 20 -9.52 -7.06 -1.43
N PRO A 21 -9.14 -5.88 -0.91
CA PRO A 21 -8.68 -5.77 0.45
C PRO A 21 -9.70 -6.36 1.43
N LEU A 22 -9.21 -6.82 2.58
CA LEU A 22 -10.07 -7.41 3.61
C LEU A 22 -11.06 -6.38 4.14
N THR A 23 -12.29 -6.84 4.40
CA THR A 23 -13.28 -6.07 5.16
C THR A 23 -12.93 -6.12 6.66
N PRO A 24 -13.59 -5.31 7.50
CA PRO A 24 -13.44 -5.39 8.96
C PRO A 24 -13.73 -6.80 9.51
N GLU A 25 -14.74 -7.48 8.96
CA GLU A 25 -15.18 -8.80 9.41
C GLU A 25 -14.13 -9.86 9.08
N TRP A 26 -13.63 -9.89 7.83
CA TRP A 26 -12.54 -10.78 7.44
C TRP A 26 -11.26 -10.49 8.22
N THR A 27 -10.96 -9.22 8.48
CA THR A 27 -9.79 -8.83 9.27
C THR A 27 -9.91 -9.31 10.71
N ALA A 28 -11.09 -9.18 11.33
CA ALA A 28 -11.34 -9.65 12.68
C ALA A 28 -11.18 -11.18 12.80
N GLU A 29 -11.69 -11.93 11.82
CA GLU A 29 -11.54 -13.39 11.79
C GLU A 29 -10.09 -13.81 11.57
N VAL A 30 -9.35 -13.14 10.67
CA VAL A 30 -7.90 -13.37 10.51
C VAL A 30 -7.16 -13.13 11.82
N CYS A 31 -7.41 -11.99 12.49
CA CYS A 31 -6.83 -11.69 13.80
C CYS A 31 -7.15 -12.76 14.86
N GLN A 32 -8.38 -13.24 14.91
CA GLN A 32 -8.79 -14.30 15.83
C GLN A 32 -8.08 -15.63 15.53
N LEU A 33 -7.99 -16.01 14.25
CA LEU A 33 -7.31 -17.23 13.84
C LEU A 33 -5.80 -17.15 14.13
N LEU A 34 -5.19 -15.98 14.00
CA LEU A 34 -3.76 -15.78 14.31
C LEU A 34 -3.43 -16.02 15.80
N GLU A 35 -4.39 -15.97 16.71
CA GLU A 35 -4.17 -16.30 18.13
C GLU A 35 -3.97 -17.82 18.35
N ASN A 36 -4.58 -18.65 17.50
CA ASN A 36 -4.40 -20.11 17.48
C ASN A 36 -4.58 -20.64 16.04
N PRO A 37 -3.56 -20.48 15.17
CA PRO A 37 -3.68 -20.73 13.75
C PRO A 37 -3.91 -22.22 13.47
N PRO A 38 -4.83 -22.58 12.56
CA PRO A 38 -4.94 -23.94 12.08
C PRO A 38 -3.62 -24.39 11.44
N ALA A 39 -3.22 -25.65 11.68
CA ALA A 39 -1.98 -26.20 11.16
C ALA A 39 -1.89 -26.04 9.63
N GLY A 40 -0.79 -25.46 9.15
CA GLY A 40 -0.53 -25.23 7.72
C GLY A 40 -1.17 -23.95 7.15
N GLN A 41 -1.84 -23.14 7.97
CA GLN A 41 -2.44 -21.86 7.54
C GLN A 41 -1.70 -20.63 8.08
N GLU A 42 -0.63 -20.81 8.84
CA GLU A 42 0.12 -19.76 9.53
C GLU A 42 0.61 -18.68 8.57
N GLU A 43 1.30 -19.08 7.50
CA GLU A 43 1.88 -18.15 6.52
C GLU A 43 0.78 -17.41 5.74
N MET A 44 -0.29 -18.11 5.37
CA MET A 44 -1.41 -17.52 4.64
C MET A 44 -2.13 -16.47 5.49
N LEU A 45 -2.46 -16.77 6.75
CA LEU A 45 -3.11 -15.82 7.66
C LEU A 45 -2.21 -14.60 7.90
N LEU A 46 -0.90 -14.83 8.04
CA LEU A 46 0.08 -13.77 8.20
C LEU A 46 0.16 -12.88 6.96
N ASP A 47 0.14 -13.45 5.74
CA ASP A 47 0.10 -12.70 4.49
C ASP A 47 -1.18 -11.88 4.36
N LEU A 48 -2.35 -12.45 4.69
CA LEU A 48 -3.62 -11.73 4.70
C LEU A 48 -3.56 -10.49 5.61
N LEU A 49 -3.08 -10.64 6.84
CA LEU A 49 -2.93 -9.52 7.76
C LEU A 49 -1.91 -8.48 7.25
N LYS A 50 -0.75 -8.94 6.75
CA LYS A 50 0.33 -8.06 6.30
C LYS A 50 -0.05 -7.26 5.05
N ASN A 51 -0.62 -7.93 4.06
CA ASN A 51 -0.64 -7.46 2.69
C ASN A 51 -2.05 -7.25 2.12
N ARG A 52 -3.12 -7.70 2.80
CA ARG A 52 -4.50 -7.57 2.29
C ARG A 52 -5.38 -6.60 3.08
N VAL A 53 -4.91 -6.00 4.17
CA VAL A 53 -5.66 -4.95 4.90
C VAL A 53 -5.32 -3.56 4.36
N ALA A 54 -6.33 -2.74 4.04
CA ALA A 54 -6.11 -1.36 3.61
C ALA A 54 -5.49 -0.52 4.76
N PRO A 55 -4.52 0.36 4.48
CA PRO A 55 -3.88 1.20 5.51
C PRO A 55 -4.73 2.43 5.85
N GLY A 56 -4.22 3.29 6.75
CA GLY A 56 -4.86 4.57 7.03
C GLY A 56 -6.04 4.45 8.00
N VAL A 57 -7.11 5.19 7.69
CA VAL A 57 -8.35 5.26 8.46
C VAL A 57 -9.46 4.36 7.92
N ASP A 58 -9.10 3.36 7.12
CA ASP A 58 -10.06 2.33 6.68
C ASP A 58 -10.60 1.54 7.88
N PRO A 59 -11.90 1.16 7.89
CA PRO A 59 -12.46 0.38 8.99
C PRO A 59 -11.72 -0.94 9.29
N ALA A 60 -11.17 -1.63 8.28
CA ALA A 60 -10.38 -2.85 8.48
C ALA A 60 -9.00 -2.53 9.09
N SER A 61 -8.41 -1.38 8.73
CA SER A 61 -7.20 -0.84 9.36
C SER A 61 -7.39 -0.67 10.87
N LYS A 62 -8.57 -0.18 11.31
CA LYS A 62 -8.87 -0.02 12.74
C LYS A 62 -8.80 -1.36 13.48
N VAL A 63 -9.47 -2.39 12.96
CA VAL A 63 -9.49 -3.73 13.53
C VAL A 63 -8.07 -4.29 13.64
N LYS A 64 -7.27 -4.16 12.58
CA LYS A 64 -5.86 -4.57 12.56
C LYS A 64 -5.04 -3.82 13.62
N ALA A 65 -5.16 -2.49 13.69
CA ALA A 65 -4.39 -1.68 14.65
C ALA A 65 -4.73 -2.05 16.10
N GLU A 66 -6.02 -2.20 16.41
CA GLU A 66 -6.47 -2.58 17.76
C GLU A 66 -5.95 -3.96 18.16
N TRP A 67 -6.01 -4.95 17.26
CA TRP A 67 -5.50 -6.28 17.55
C TRP A 67 -3.97 -6.30 17.72
N LEU A 68 -3.22 -5.66 16.81
CA LEU A 68 -1.76 -5.55 16.91
C LEU A 68 -1.32 -4.85 18.20
N THR A 69 -2.07 -3.83 18.65
CA THR A 69 -1.82 -3.15 19.92
C THR A 69 -1.96 -4.10 21.10
N LYS A 70 -2.98 -4.97 21.10
CA LYS A 70 -3.18 -6.00 22.14
C LYS A 70 -2.07 -7.04 22.15
N ILE A 71 -1.57 -7.44 20.97
CA ILE A 71 -0.40 -8.33 20.87
C ILE A 71 0.85 -7.64 21.42
N ALA A 72 1.09 -6.38 21.04
CA ALA A 72 2.22 -5.59 21.55
C ALA A 72 2.17 -5.45 23.08
N ASN A 73 1.01 -5.19 23.66
CA ASN A 73 0.83 -5.08 25.12
C ASN A 73 0.78 -6.43 25.85
N LYS A 74 0.90 -7.56 25.14
CA LYS A 74 0.78 -8.92 25.70
C LYS A 74 -0.59 -9.20 26.35
N GLU A 75 -1.63 -8.47 25.94
CA GLU A 75 -3.03 -8.70 26.32
C GLU A 75 -3.66 -9.86 25.52
N LYS A 76 -3.18 -10.04 24.28
CA LYS A 76 -3.42 -11.21 23.43
C LYS A 76 -2.08 -11.81 23.03
N SER A 77 -2.10 -13.04 22.52
CA SER A 77 -0.90 -13.72 22.06
C SER A 77 -1.16 -14.43 20.74
N SER A 78 -0.10 -14.58 19.95
CA SER A 78 -0.08 -15.35 18.71
C SER A 78 1.21 -16.17 18.69
N PRO A 79 1.20 -17.45 18.29
CA PRO A 79 2.42 -18.24 18.18
C PRO A 79 3.34 -17.80 17.02
N ILE A 80 2.85 -16.94 16.12
CA ILE A 80 3.57 -16.54 14.89
C ILE A 80 3.77 -15.03 14.74
N ILE A 81 3.29 -14.23 15.70
CA ILE A 81 3.53 -12.79 15.77
C ILE A 81 3.94 -12.43 17.19
N SER A 82 5.21 -12.10 17.37
CA SER A 82 5.76 -11.60 18.62
C SER A 82 5.32 -10.15 18.90
N PRO A 83 5.40 -9.67 20.17
CA PRO A 83 5.08 -8.27 20.49
C PRO A 83 5.88 -7.24 19.66
N PRO A 84 7.22 -7.35 19.47
CA PRO A 84 7.96 -6.42 18.63
C PRO A 84 7.56 -6.48 17.15
N GLU A 85 7.22 -7.66 16.62
CA GLU A 85 6.69 -7.80 15.25
C GLU A 85 5.32 -7.13 15.10
N ALA A 86 4.47 -7.18 16.13
CA ALA A 86 3.20 -6.46 16.10
C ALA A 86 3.39 -4.94 16.01
N VAL A 87 4.39 -4.40 16.73
CA VAL A 87 4.78 -2.99 16.63
C VAL A 87 5.33 -2.65 15.24
N PHE A 88 6.16 -3.53 14.67
CA PHE A 88 6.62 -3.37 13.28
C PHE A 88 5.43 -3.29 12.30
N LEU A 89 4.45 -4.18 12.43
CA LEU A 89 3.26 -4.19 11.59
C LEU A 89 2.37 -2.97 11.79
N LEU A 90 2.29 -2.40 13.00
CA LEU A 90 1.67 -1.08 13.21
C LEU A 90 2.40 0.00 12.39
N GLY A 91 3.73 -0.05 12.33
CA GLY A 91 4.56 0.86 11.53
C GLY A 91 4.29 0.80 10.02
N THR A 92 3.77 -0.31 9.49
CA THR A 92 3.50 -0.46 8.04
C THR A 92 2.16 0.12 7.60
N MET A 93 1.34 0.64 8.51
CA MET A 93 -0.05 1.06 8.24
C MET A 93 -0.17 2.50 7.71
N LEU A 94 0.95 3.11 7.31
CA LEU A 94 1.15 4.50 6.84
C LEU A 94 0.86 5.62 7.86
N GLY A 95 -0.24 5.51 8.61
CA GLY A 95 -0.76 6.55 9.50
C GLY A 95 -2.24 6.29 9.82
N GLY A 96 -2.86 7.11 10.67
CA GLY A 96 -4.23 6.89 11.14
C GLY A 96 -4.28 6.06 12.43
N TYR A 97 -5.01 4.94 12.42
CA TYR A 97 -5.30 4.18 13.65
C TYR A 97 -4.08 3.55 14.33
N ASN A 98 -2.94 3.46 13.64
CA ASN A 98 -1.68 2.96 14.19
C ASN A 98 -0.87 4.01 14.97
N VAL A 99 -1.12 5.32 14.78
CA VAL A 99 -0.25 6.38 15.31
C VAL A 99 -0.34 6.47 16.83
N GLU A 100 -1.55 6.53 17.40
CA GLU A 100 -1.72 6.62 18.86
C GLU A 100 -1.16 5.38 19.59
N PRO A 101 -1.41 4.14 19.15
CA PRO A 101 -0.74 2.96 19.68
C PRO A 101 0.78 3.05 19.64
N LEU A 102 1.37 3.49 18.52
CA LEU A 102 2.82 3.60 18.44
C LEU A 102 3.38 4.63 19.43
N ILE A 103 2.67 5.75 19.66
CA ILE A 103 3.07 6.77 20.63
C ILE A 103 3.01 6.21 22.06
N SER A 104 1.95 5.47 22.41
CA SER A 104 1.84 4.89 23.76
C SER A 104 2.93 3.86 24.03
N LEU A 105 3.34 3.09 23.02
CA LEU A 105 4.40 2.09 23.11
C LEU A 105 5.80 2.69 23.30
N LEU A 106 6.02 4.00 23.07
CA LEU A 106 7.27 4.68 23.44
C LEU A 106 7.54 4.68 24.95
N SER A 107 6.50 4.49 25.76
CA SER A 107 6.61 4.40 27.22
C SER A 107 6.63 2.95 27.73
N SER A 108 6.71 1.96 26.84
CA SER A 108 6.82 0.54 27.22
C SER A 108 8.05 0.31 28.09
N THR A 109 7.92 -0.51 29.14
CA THR A 109 9.05 -0.96 29.97
C THR A 109 9.89 -2.04 29.29
N ASP A 110 9.31 -2.74 28.31
CA ASP A 110 9.99 -3.71 27.45
C ASP A 110 10.79 -2.98 26.37
N ASP A 111 12.12 -3.17 26.38
CA ASP A 111 13.02 -2.44 25.47
C ASP A 111 12.79 -2.82 24.01
N GLU A 112 12.54 -4.10 23.67
CA GLU A 112 12.35 -4.50 22.27
C GLU A 112 11.10 -3.85 21.67
N ILE A 113 10.01 -3.78 22.44
CA ILE A 113 8.77 -3.10 22.05
C ILE A 113 9.03 -1.60 21.87
N ARG A 114 9.73 -0.97 22.81
CA ARG A 114 10.02 0.47 22.77
C ARG A 114 10.91 0.83 21.59
N GLN A 115 11.96 0.03 21.31
CA GLN A 115 12.84 0.24 20.15
C GLN A 115 12.08 0.05 18.82
N ALA A 116 11.21 -0.95 18.73
CA ALA A 116 10.35 -1.15 17.56
C ALA A 116 9.42 0.05 17.33
N ALA A 117 8.86 0.64 18.40
CA ALA A 117 7.99 1.81 18.33
C ALA A 117 8.74 3.06 17.88
N ILE A 118 9.96 3.28 18.40
CA ILE A 118 10.86 4.36 17.92
C ILE A 118 11.08 4.20 16.42
N LYS A 119 11.54 3.04 15.97
CA LYS A 119 11.82 2.78 14.55
C LYS A 119 10.59 3.01 13.66
N ALA A 120 9.43 2.53 14.08
CA ALA A 120 8.18 2.71 13.35
C ALA A 120 7.78 4.19 13.24
N LEU A 121 7.82 4.94 14.34
CA LEU A 121 7.44 6.36 14.34
C LEU A 121 8.46 7.24 13.61
N SER A 122 9.76 6.97 13.73
CA SER A 122 10.81 7.70 12.99
C SER A 122 10.59 7.70 11.48
N GLN A 123 9.94 6.65 10.94
CA GLN A 123 9.61 6.51 9.52
C GLN A 123 8.19 6.99 9.15
N THR A 124 7.35 7.30 10.14
CA THR A 124 5.95 7.68 9.93
C THR A 124 5.83 9.19 9.75
N ILE A 125 5.43 9.63 8.56
CA ILE A 125 5.24 11.07 8.24
C ILE A 125 3.78 11.55 8.37
N LEU A 126 2.81 10.63 8.35
CA LEU A 126 1.38 10.96 8.45
C LEU A 126 0.93 11.03 9.92
N VAL A 127 1.67 11.80 10.73
CA VAL A 127 1.40 11.98 12.16
C VAL A 127 0.50 13.18 12.48
N TYR A 128 0.42 14.17 11.58
CA TYR A 128 -0.44 15.35 11.72
C TYR A 128 -0.38 15.98 13.13
N GLY A 129 -1.51 16.21 13.79
CA GLY A 129 -1.58 16.77 15.15
C GLY A 129 -0.96 15.88 16.24
N ALA A 130 -0.69 14.59 15.96
CA ALA A 130 0.02 13.73 16.89
C ALA A 130 1.50 14.13 17.05
N TYR A 131 2.03 14.97 16.15
CA TYR A 131 3.33 15.62 16.33
C TYR A 131 3.43 16.35 17.68
N ASP A 132 2.41 17.12 18.06
CA ASP A 132 2.45 17.89 19.30
C ASP A 132 2.46 16.98 20.54
N LYS A 133 1.78 15.82 20.47
CA LYS A 133 1.84 14.80 21.53
C LYS A 133 3.24 14.23 21.69
N VAL A 134 3.89 13.84 20.59
CA VAL A 134 5.28 13.33 20.62
C VAL A 134 6.23 14.43 21.12
N LYS A 135 5.99 15.67 20.72
CA LYS A 135 6.77 16.81 21.17
C LYS A 135 6.65 17.06 22.67
N GLU A 136 5.45 17.06 23.21
CA GLU A 136 5.22 17.19 24.65
C GLU A 136 5.84 16.02 25.41
N LEU A 137 5.60 14.78 24.94
CA LEU A 137 6.16 13.57 25.54
C LEU A 137 7.69 13.55 25.54
N SER A 138 8.35 14.13 24.52
CA SER A 138 9.81 14.21 24.42
C SER A 138 10.48 14.98 25.55
N GLN A 139 9.74 15.82 26.29
CA GLN A 139 10.29 16.58 27.42
C GLN A 139 10.63 15.69 28.62
N SER A 140 10.01 14.50 28.71
CA SER A 140 10.19 13.56 29.82
C SER A 140 10.47 12.11 29.37
N ASN A 141 10.31 11.79 28.08
CA ASN A 141 10.55 10.47 27.52
C ASN A 141 11.64 10.51 26.43
N GLN A 142 12.77 9.83 26.69
CA GLN A 142 13.92 9.75 25.79
C GLN A 142 13.61 9.08 24.44
N ALA A 143 12.69 8.10 24.40
CA ALA A 143 12.26 7.47 23.16
C ALA A 143 11.51 8.46 22.26
N ALA A 144 10.62 9.27 22.83
CA ALA A 144 9.94 10.34 22.09
C ALA A 144 10.92 11.43 21.62
N ALA A 145 11.93 11.79 22.43
CA ALA A 145 13.00 12.69 22.01
C ALA A 145 13.81 12.13 20.83
N THR A 146 14.03 10.81 20.81
CA THR A 146 14.71 10.13 19.70
C THR A 146 13.89 10.20 18.41
N VAL A 147 12.57 9.97 18.49
CA VAL A 147 11.66 10.10 17.34
C VAL A 147 11.66 11.54 16.78
N LEU A 148 11.58 12.56 17.63
CA LEU A 148 11.67 13.95 17.18
C LEU A 148 12.98 14.24 16.46
N LYS A 149 14.10 13.74 16.99
CA LYS A 149 15.41 13.91 16.39
C LYS A 149 15.46 13.25 15.01
N ALA A 150 14.97 12.03 14.88
CA ALA A 150 14.90 11.32 13.60
C ALA A 150 14.07 12.07 12.54
N TRP A 151 12.95 12.67 12.95
CA TRP A 151 12.16 13.53 12.07
C TRP A 151 12.92 14.80 11.66
N ALA A 152 13.59 15.47 12.61
CA ALA A 152 14.40 16.66 12.34
C ALA A 152 15.59 16.36 11.41
N GLU A 153 16.18 15.18 11.55
CA GLU A 153 17.28 14.70 10.70
C GLU A 153 16.81 14.11 9.37
N ALA A 154 15.50 14.04 9.13
CA ALA A 154 14.87 13.51 7.93
C ALA A 154 15.27 12.06 7.61
N GLU A 155 15.39 11.20 8.63
CA GLU A 155 15.71 9.78 8.46
C GLU A 155 14.71 9.07 7.53
N TRP A 156 13.41 9.36 7.66
CA TRP A 156 12.34 8.87 6.79
C TRP A 156 12.56 9.12 5.28
N PHE A 157 13.37 10.13 4.95
CA PHE A 157 13.74 10.46 3.58
C PHE A 157 15.10 9.86 3.21
N LYS A 158 16.12 10.05 4.07
CA LYS A 158 17.52 9.66 3.81
C LYS A 158 17.73 8.15 3.76
N GLU A 159 16.93 7.37 4.46
CA GLU A 159 17.02 5.90 4.44
C GLU A 159 16.33 5.26 3.23
N ARG A 160 15.59 6.05 2.44
CA ARG A 160 14.95 5.53 1.23
C ARG A 160 16.01 5.37 0.12
N PRO A 161 15.87 4.35 -0.75
CA PRO A 161 16.74 4.21 -1.90
C PRO A 161 16.76 5.50 -2.73
N PRO A 162 17.95 5.99 -3.14
CA PRO A 162 18.05 7.16 -3.99
C PRO A 162 17.38 6.90 -5.35
N PHE A 163 17.00 7.97 -6.03
CA PHE A 163 16.52 7.86 -7.40
C PHE A 163 17.66 7.33 -8.29
N PRO A 164 17.43 6.31 -9.12
CA PRO A 164 18.49 5.72 -9.93
C PRO A 164 18.98 6.71 -11.00
N GLU A 165 20.31 6.78 -11.18
CA GLU A 165 20.94 7.61 -12.22
C GLU A 165 20.60 7.15 -13.65
N LYS A 166 20.24 5.86 -13.81
CA LYS A 166 19.85 5.25 -15.07
C LYS A 166 18.64 4.34 -14.90
N LEU A 167 17.59 4.56 -15.69
CA LEU A 167 16.45 3.66 -15.83
C LEU A 167 16.50 2.99 -17.21
N THR A 168 16.57 1.66 -17.23
CA THR A 168 16.46 0.88 -18.47
C THR A 168 15.03 0.39 -18.61
N CYS A 169 14.32 0.85 -19.63
CA CYS A 169 12.91 0.54 -19.85
C CYS A 169 12.68 -0.04 -21.24
N LYS A 170 11.66 -0.89 -21.38
CA LYS A 170 11.09 -1.31 -22.66
C LYS A 170 9.91 -0.41 -23.00
N VAL A 171 9.93 0.15 -24.20
CA VAL A 171 8.94 1.16 -24.62
C VAL A 171 7.67 0.46 -25.10
N PHE A 172 6.54 0.81 -24.49
CA PHE A 172 5.22 0.61 -25.06
C PHE A 172 4.74 1.95 -25.62
N ARG A 173 4.76 2.10 -26.95
CA ARG A 173 4.42 3.33 -27.65
C ARG A 173 3.00 3.27 -28.21
N VAL A 174 2.24 4.33 -28.00
CA VAL A 174 0.96 4.60 -28.65
C VAL A 174 1.10 5.89 -29.45
N ASP A 175 0.95 5.82 -30.77
CA ASP A 175 1.08 7.02 -31.61
C ASP A 175 -0.07 8.00 -31.38
N GLY A 176 0.21 9.30 -31.49
CA GLY A 176 -0.75 10.39 -31.33
C GLY A 176 -1.11 10.71 -29.89
N GLU A 177 -2.31 11.22 -29.71
CA GLU A 177 -2.85 11.61 -28.40
C GLU A 177 -3.44 10.40 -27.66
N VAL A 178 -3.13 10.32 -26.37
CA VAL A 178 -3.78 9.43 -25.40
C VAL A 178 -4.45 10.30 -24.34
N ASN A 179 -5.77 10.38 -24.40
CA ASN A 179 -6.54 11.14 -23.43
C ASN A 179 -6.86 10.28 -22.19
N THR A 180 -7.38 10.92 -21.13
CA THR A 180 -7.72 10.22 -19.88
C THR A 180 -8.89 9.24 -19.99
N ASP A 181 -9.76 9.37 -20.99
CA ASP A 181 -10.83 8.40 -21.27
C ASP A 181 -10.27 7.12 -21.89
N ASP A 182 -9.23 7.22 -22.73
CA ASP A 182 -8.52 6.05 -23.27
C ASP A 182 -7.92 5.19 -22.16
N LEU A 183 -7.43 5.80 -21.07
CA LEU A 183 -6.83 5.11 -19.92
C LEU A 183 -7.86 4.67 -18.86
N SER A 184 -9.05 5.28 -18.86
CA SER A 184 -10.09 5.09 -17.85
C SER A 184 -11.46 5.42 -18.45
N PRO A 185 -12.04 4.55 -19.30
CA PRO A 185 -13.24 4.86 -20.07
C PRO A 185 -14.44 5.24 -19.19
N ALA A 186 -15.22 6.24 -19.61
CA ALA A 186 -16.36 6.72 -18.84
C ALA A 186 -17.43 5.64 -18.56
N LYS A 187 -17.64 4.71 -19.49
CA LYS A 187 -18.61 3.60 -19.33
C LYS A 187 -18.28 2.66 -18.17
N HIS A 188 -17.01 2.63 -17.74
CA HIS A 188 -16.52 1.84 -16.61
C HIS A 188 -16.31 2.68 -15.35
N ALA A 189 -16.93 3.87 -15.26
CA ALA A 189 -16.74 4.76 -14.11
C ALA A 189 -17.13 4.12 -12.76
N TRP A 190 -18.07 3.18 -12.76
CA TRP A 190 -18.53 2.45 -11.59
C TRP A 190 -17.44 1.58 -10.93
N SER A 191 -16.44 1.11 -11.70
CA SER A 191 -15.39 0.24 -11.19
C SER A 191 -14.15 0.99 -10.70
N ARG A 192 -14.07 2.33 -10.87
CA ARG A 192 -12.90 3.15 -10.54
C ARG A 192 -12.30 2.96 -9.14
N PRO A 193 -13.09 2.72 -8.07
CA PRO A 193 -12.53 2.43 -6.75
C PRO A 193 -11.74 1.11 -6.67
N ASP A 194 -12.08 0.14 -7.52
CA ASP A 194 -11.39 -1.15 -7.63
C ASP A 194 -10.33 -1.07 -8.74
N ILE A 195 -9.14 -0.61 -8.37
CA ILE A 195 -8.04 -0.34 -9.32
C ILE A 195 -7.73 -1.55 -10.23
N PRO A 196 -7.52 -2.78 -9.72
CA PRO A 196 -7.25 -3.93 -10.58
C PRO A 196 -8.37 -4.21 -11.58
N LEU A 197 -9.62 -4.14 -11.15
CA LEU A 197 -10.78 -4.37 -12.02
C LEU A 197 -10.90 -3.28 -13.09
N HIS A 198 -10.81 -2.01 -12.68
CA HIS A 198 -10.93 -0.88 -13.61
C HIS A 198 -9.82 -0.88 -14.66
N ALA A 199 -8.60 -1.27 -14.26
CA ALA A 199 -7.44 -1.32 -15.14
C ALA A 199 -7.59 -2.32 -16.30
N LEU A 200 -8.48 -3.31 -16.21
CA LEU A 200 -8.78 -4.23 -17.32
C LEU A 200 -9.37 -3.51 -18.55
N SER A 201 -9.97 -2.33 -18.35
CA SER A 201 -10.55 -1.53 -19.44
C SER A 201 -9.59 -0.53 -20.08
N MET A 202 -8.36 -0.43 -19.59
CA MET A 202 -7.37 0.53 -20.09
C MET A 202 -7.05 0.26 -21.56
N GLY A 203 -7.27 1.26 -22.41
CA GLY A 203 -6.91 1.20 -23.83
C GLY A 203 -7.79 0.30 -24.68
N GLU A 204 -8.95 -0.15 -24.18
CA GLU A 204 -9.85 -1.08 -24.89
C GLU A 204 -10.17 -0.66 -26.33
N THR A 205 -10.24 0.65 -26.59
CA THR A 205 -10.47 1.22 -27.92
C THR A 205 -9.19 1.80 -28.54
N ARG A 206 -8.32 2.44 -27.74
CA ARG A 206 -7.17 3.21 -28.24
C ARG A 206 -5.99 2.33 -28.66
N PHE A 207 -5.75 1.23 -27.94
CA PHE A 207 -4.64 0.31 -28.18
C PHE A 207 -5.03 -1.12 -27.80
N PRO A 208 -5.97 -1.76 -28.53
CA PRO A 208 -6.38 -3.13 -28.25
C PRO A 208 -5.18 -4.09 -28.29
N GLY A 209 -5.06 -4.98 -27.30
CA GLY A 209 -3.89 -5.85 -27.13
C GLY A 209 -2.72 -5.22 -26.37
N GLY A 210 -2.85 -3.95 -25.95
CA GLY A 210 -1.77 -3.22 -25.29
C GLY A 210 -1.47 -3.72 -23.88
N ILE A 211 -2.49 -4.11 -23.11
CA ILE A 211 -2.31 -4.67 -21.76
C ILE A 211 -1.49 -5.97 -21.84
N GLU A 212 -1.80 -6.84 -22.79
CA GLU A 212 -1.12 -8.12 -23.01
C GLU A 212 0.34 -7.90 -23.43
N THR A 213 0.57 -6.90 -24.27
CA THR A 213 1.93 -6.50 -24.69
C THR A 213 2.74 -5.97 -23.51
N ILE A 214 2.17 -5.08 -22.69
CA ILE A 214 2.80 -4.57 -21.47
C ILE A 214 3.11 -5.72 -20.51
N LYS A 215 2.16 -6.64 -20.30
CA LYS A 215 2.35 -7.82 -19.46
C LYS A 215 3.51 -8.67 -19.97
N LYS A 216 3.56 -8.97 -21.27
CA LYS A 216 4.66 -9.73 -21.88
C LYS A 216 6.02 -9.08 -21.61
N PHE A 217 6.13 -7.75 -21.76
CA PHE A 217 7.38 -7.05 -21.47
C PHE A 217 7.80 -7.16 -20.01
N ARG A 218 6.83 -7.17 -19.09
CA ARG A 218 7.09 -7.37 -17.67
C ARG A 218 7.48 -8.81 -17.32
N ASP A 219 6.83 -9.80 -17.94
CA ASP A 219 7.17 -11.21 -17.78
C ASP A 219 8.60 -11.51 -18.28
N GLU A 220 9.07 -10.77 -19.28
CA GLU A 220 10.46 -10.78 -19.76
C GLU A 220 11.45 -10.05 -18.82
N GLY A 221 10.97 -9.49 -17.70
CA GLY A 221 11.79 -8.82 -16.69
C GLY A 221 12.04 -7.33 -16.93
N TYR A 222 11.36 -6.70 -17.88
CA TYR A 222 11.57 -5.28 -18.18
C TYR A 222 10.62 -4.36 -17.38
N GLN A 223 11.16 -3.23 -16.93
CA GLN A 223 10.34 -2.08 -16.59
C GLN A 223 9.75 -1.49 -17.89
N VAL A 224 8.45 -1.21 -17.91
CA VAL A 224 7.79 -0.65 -19.09
C VAL A 224 7.69 0.87 -18.97
N ALA A 225 8.07 1.58 -20.03
CA ALA A 225 7.79 3.00 -20.20
C ALA A 225 6.62 3.18 -21.16
N PHE A 226 5.57 3.87 -20.72
CA PHE A 226 4.45 4.26 -21.57
C PHE A 226 4.81 5.53 -22.35
N VAL A 227 4.70 5.50 -23.67
CA VAL A 227 5.12 6.58 -24.55
C VAL A 227 4.00 6.99 -25.49
N ALA A 228 3.71 8.28 -25.60
CA ALA A 228 2.84 8.80 -26.65
C ALA A 228 3.30 10.21 -27.09
N ASP A 229 2.72 10.73 -28.18
CA ASP A 229 3.08 12.08 -28.63
C ASP A 229 2.44 13.14 -27.69
N VAL A 230 1.20 12.92 -27.26
CA VAL A 230 0.48 13.73 -26.28
C VAL A 230 -0.17 12.82 -25.24
N VAL A 231 0.04 13.07 -23.94
CA VAL A 231 -0.47 12.23 -22.85
C VAL A 231 -1.37 13.01 -21.89
N GLY A 232 -2.50 12.41 -21.52
CA GLY A 232 -3.26 12.78 -20.33
C GLY A 232 -4.23 13.95 -20.50
N THR A 233 -4.56 14.32 -21.74
CA THR A 233 -5.58 15.35 -22.03
C THR A 233 -6.97 14.94 -21.53
N GLY A 234 -7.86 15.92 -21.43
CA GLY A 234 -9.25 15.71 -21.00
C GLY A 234 -9.46 15.86 -19.50
N SER A 235 -10.43 15.11 -18.97
CA SER A 235 -10.93 15.28 -17.60
C SER A 235 -9.93 14.85 -16.52
N SER A 236 -9.95 15.55 -15.39
CA SER A 236 -9.27 15.09 -14.17
C SER A 236 -9.92 13.80 -13.64
N ARG A 237 -9.26 12.66 -13.85
CA ARG A 237 -9.65 11.38 -13.26
C ARG A 237 -8.42 10.59 -12.83
N LYS A 238 -8.23 10.48 -11.51
CA LYS A 238 -7.12 9.70 -10.93
C LYS A 238 -7.11 8.24 -11.38
N SER A 239 -8.27 7.70 -11.77
CA SER A 239 -8.40 6.34 -12.31
C SER A 239 -7.58 6.11 -13.58
N ALA A 240 -7.35 7.12 -14.43
CA ALA A 240 -6.47 7.00 -15.59
C ALA A 240 -5.03 6.66 -15.18
N THR A 241 -4.47 7.42 -14.23
CA THR A 241 -3.15 7.15 -13.67
C THR A 241 -3.14 5.83 -12.90
N ASN A 242 -4.18 5.51 -12.11
CA ASN A 242 -4.24 4.24 -11.40
C ASN A 242 -4.19 3.05 -12.36
N SER A 243 -4.95 3.06 -13.46
CA SER A 243 -4.94 2.01 -14.48
C SER A 243 -3.57 1.87 -15.14
N LEU A 244 -2.96 2.99 -15.51
CA LEU A 244 -1.63 2.98 -16.12
C LEU A 244 -0.59 2.39 -15.16
N LEU A 245 -0.53 2.90 -13.93
CA LEU A 245 0.39 2.42 -12.90
C LEU A 245 0.09 0.98 -12.46
N TRP A 246 -1.15 0.52 -12.57
CA TRP A 246 -1.47 -0.89 -12.35
C TRP A 246 -0.68 -1.78 -13.31
N HIS A 247 -0.59 -1.38 -14.58
CA HIS A 247 0.09 -2.19 -15.60
C HIS A 247 1.60 -1.98 -15.66
N ILE A 248 2.11 -0.76 -15.44
CA ILE A 248 3.56 -0.45 -15.58
C ILE A 248 4.30 -0.20 -14.26
N GLY A 249 3.58 0.00 -13.16
CA GLY A 249 4.14 0.34 -11.86
C GLY A 249 4.57 -0.87 -11.03
N GLN A 250 4.99 -0.57 -9.82
CA GLN A 250 5.47 -1.52 -8.83
C GLN A 250 4.52 -1.61 -7.64
N ASP A 251 4.40 -2.81 -7.07
CA ASP A 251 3.63 -3.03 -5.85
C ASP A 251 4.18 -2.19 -4.70
N ILE A 252 3.27 -1.73 -3.85
CA ILE A 252 3.61 -0.96 -2.66
C ILE A 252 3.57 -1.94 -1.47
N PRO A 253 4.69 -2.16 -0.75
CA PRO A 253 4.69 -3.05 0.40
C PRO A 253 3.58 -2.73 1.38
N TYR A 254 2.85 -3.76 1.85
CA TYR A 254 1.76 -3.67 2.83
C TYR A 254 0.52 -2.87 2.40
N ILE A 255 0.42 -2.47 1.12
CA ILE A 255 -0.72 -1.70 0.61
C ILE A 255 -1.37 -2.48 -0.53
N PRO A 256 -2.54 -3.11 -0.30
CA PRO A 256 -3.20 -3.91 -1.32
C PRO A 256 -3.70 -3.06 -2.49
N ASN A 257 -3.68 -3.67 -3.68
CA ASN A 257 -4.38 -3.22 -4.89
C ASN A 257 -4.04 -1.79 -5.33
N LYS A 258 -2.81 -1.34 -5.04
CA LYS A 258 -2.29 -0.05 -5.48
C LYS A 258 -0.82 -0.20 -5.89
N ARG A 259 -0.44 0.46 -6.97
CA ARG A 259 0.93 0.49 -7.48
C ARG A 259 1.46 1.91 -7.55
N ARG A 260 2.79 2.06 -7.52
CA ARG A 260 3.51 3.34 -7.64
C ARG A 260 4.64 3.25 -8.66
N GLY A 261 5.29 4.38 -8.91
CA GLY A 261 6.41 4.45 -9.86
C GLY A 261 5.89 4.49 -11.29
N GLY A 262 6.50 3.71 -12.19
CA GLY A 262 6.20 3.75 -13.62
C GLY A 262 6.91 4.90 -14.34
N VAL A 263 7.05 4.78 -15.65
CA VAL A 263 7.66 5.81 -16.50
C VAL A 263 6.67 6.19 -17.61
N VAL A 264 6.41 7.47 -17.73
CA VAL A 264 5.56 8.04 -18.78
C VAL A 264 6.37 9.09 -19.53
N ILE A 265 6.43 8.96 -20.86
CA ILE A 265 7.14 9.89 -21.74
C ILE A 265 6.13 10.44 -22.74
N GLY A 266 5.95 11.76 -22.75
CA GLY A 266 5.12 12.46 -23.71
C GLY A 266 5.92 13.53 -24.42
N GLY A 267 5.67 13.75 -25.71
CA GLY A 267 6.10 15.00 -26.36
C GLY A 267 5.43 16.21 -25.70
N LEU A 268 4.16 16.05 -25.32
CA LEU A 268 3.41 16.93 -24.43
C LEU A 268 2.68 16.10 -23.37
N ILE A 269 2.69 16.54 -22.11
CA ILE A 269 1.89 15.94 -21.03
C ILE A 269 0.94 17.02 -20.49
N ALA A 270 -0.35 16.73 -20.43
CA ALA A 270 -1.34 17.67 -19.94
C ALA A 270 -1.09 18.01 -18.45
N PRO A 271 -1.20 19.28 -18.02
CA PRO A 271 -0.77 19.71 -16.68
C PRO A 271 -1.48 19.04 -15.50
N ILE A 272 -2.73 18.59 -15.66
CA ILE A 272 -3.46 17.87 -14.60
C ILE A 272 -2.97 16.43 -14.46
N PHE A 273 -2.47 15.85 -15.56
CA PHE A 273 -1.98 14.48 -15.57
C PHE A 273 -0.52 14.37 -15.11
N PHE A 274 0.28 15.42 -15.34
CA PHE A 274 1.66 15.56 -14.87
C PHE A 274 1.72 15.65 -13.34
#